data_AF-A0A7Y7UKI9-F1
#
_entry.id   AF-A0A7Y7UKI9-F1
#
_cell.length_a   1.000
_cell.length_b   1.000
_cell.length_c   1.000
_cell.angle_alpha   90.00
_cell.angle_beta   90.00
_cell.angle_gamma   90.00
#
_symmetry.space_group_name_H-M   'P 1'
#
loop_
_entity.id
_entity.type
_entity.pdbx_description
1 polymer ?
#
loop_
_entity_poly.entity_id
_entity_poly.type
_entity_poly.pdbx_seq_one_letter_code
_entity_poly.pdbx_strand_id
1 'polypeptide(L)'
;MPNYKISVSKDSKKYTIVMKADSQAIARERVHKEGYSILGLEEVQDKQEIGSTFIFEGHKSGEFKHGKIVGNDIFKSYVKLRKELEYDITLIYSEKDEKLSYDEKMKIIKELKEEYDITFPPVKKDKNQEKQDNQVKKESNSNIDNKLNNFYLKKELDEVNNLLEKVLLKLEQIITGSYLSDINDNKKDKLKVIFNEIIKLKKSTNINKLREIGELALLKIGKIELEEVERLKTKESRELLNETNKLLKKIGSKTHFVEKDKDINYQVKYYFNYIKNSFSDLKVERKKETVDRESHSYVKNLLYLSKYKDFYKENTKLILKNFYKFIFNKELKEELFLSRSVIKQNIVLLKAKEKGVTISYTFLKRGLDKIIESFFKSFVGVSKILFQIILFYIITFILYINFYSFLNYNFLKYDGIFYFIIILFLYILFKSSKNVIILFINFVILFFIIIFGVINF
;
A
#
# COMPACT_ATOMS: atom_id res chain seq x y z
N MET A 1 -44.75 -17.13 29.98
CA MET A 1 -44.27 -16.13 30.95
C MET A 1 -43.88 -14.87 30.20
N PRO A 2 -44.52 -13.72 30.49
CA PRO A 2 -44.14 -12.42 29.94
C PRO A 2 -42.74 -11.99 30.39
N ASN A 3 -42.09 -11.14 29.58
CA ASN A 3 -40.80 -10.55 29.91
C ASN A 3 -41.01 -9.11 30.41
N TYR A 4 -40.36 -8.77 31.52
CA TYR A 4 -40.39 -7.43 32.08
C TYR A 4 -39.01 -6.79 31.95
N LYS A 5 -38.98 -5.57 31.44
CA LYS A 5 -37.81 -4.69 31.44
C LYS A 5 -37.94 -3.75 32.63
N ILE A 6 -36.99 -3.85 33.56
CA ILE A 6 -36.98 -3.14 34.83
C ILE A 6 -35.76 -2.23 34.86
N SER A 7 -35.99 -0.93 34.80
CA SER A 7 -34.94 0.06 35.02
C SER A 7 -34.72 0.20 36.52
N VAL A 8 -33.48 0.01 36.99
CA VAL A 8 -33.13 0.05 38.41
C VAL A 8 -31.88 0.86 38.69
N SER A 9 -31.73 1.27 39.94
CA SER A 9 -30.56 1.96 40.48
C SER A 9 -29.99 1.17 41.65
N LYS A 10 -28.67 1.01 41.68
CA LYS A 10 -27.91 0.51 42.83
C LYS A 10 -26.55 1.20 42.86
N ASP A 11 -26.13 1.66 44.03
CA ASP A 11 -24.84 2.34 44.24
C ASP A 11 -24.60 3.51 43.26
N SER A 12 -25.62 4.34 43.04
CA SER A 12 -25.60 5.50 42.12
C SER A 12 -25.42 5.17 40.62
N LYS A 13 -25.49 3.89 40.24
CA LYS A 13 -25.44 3.44 38.83
C LYS A 13 -26.81 2.93 38.39
N LYS A 14 -27.19 3.26 37.15
CA LYS A 14 -28.44 2.83 36.53
C LYS A 14 -28.21 1.53 35.74
N TYR A 15 -29.09 0.56 35.94
CA TYR A 15 -29.09 -0.73 35.27
C TYR A 15 -30.46 -0.99 34.64
N THR A 16 -30.48 -1.83 33.61
CA THR A 16 -31.71 -2.34 33.02
C THR A 16 -31.70 -3.85 33.14
N ILE A 17 -32.61 -4.40 33.93
CA ILE A 17 -32.78 -5.83 34.15
C ILE A 17 -33.93 -6.31 33.26
N VAL A 18 -33.71 -7.37 32.48
CA VAL A 18 -34.80 -8.02 31.73
C VAL A 18 -35.00 -9.40 32.33
N MET A 19 -36.22 -9.71 32.78
CA MET A 19 -36.50 -10.98 33.44
C MET A 19 -37.89 -11.53 33.11
N LYS A 20 -38.01 -12.86 33.19
CA LYS A 20 -39.29 -13.57 33.07
C LYS A 20 -39.96 -13.66 34.45
N ALA A 21 -41.21 -13.23 34.52
CA ALA A 21 -42.04 -13.38 35.71
C ALA A 21 -43.50 -13.63 35.30
N ASP A 22 -44.27 -14.28 36.17
CA ASP A 22 -45.70 -14.52 35.91
C ASP A 22 -46.54 -13.24 36.01
N SER A 23 -46.04 -12.24 36.75
CA SER A 23 -46.66 -10.92 36.89
C SER A 23 -45.62 -9.84 37.16
N GLN A 24 -46.00 -8.59 36.89
CA GLN A 24 -45.23 -7.40 37.23
C GLN A 24 -44.88 -7.35 38.72
N ALA A 25 -45.79 -7.82 39.59
CA ALA A 25 -45.57 -7.87 41.04
C ALA A 25 -44.41 -8.80 41.42
N ILE A 26 -44.34 -9.99 40.82
CA ILE A 26 -43.27 -10.98 41.07
C ILE A 26 -41.93 -10.47 40.54
N ALA A 27 -41.93 -9.79 39.38
CA ALA A 27 -40.72 -9.19 38.82
C ALA A 27 -40.18 -8.08 39.74
N ARG A 28 -41.07 -7.24 40.27
CA ARG A 28 -40.74 -6.18 41.23
C ARG A 28 -40.15 -6.75 42.52
N GLU A 29 -40.77 -7.79 43.07
CA GLU A 29 -40.35 -8.41 44.32
C GLU A 29 -38.97 -9.05 44.21
N ARG A 30 -38.66 -9.76 43.11
CA ARG A 30 -37.33 -10.35 42.89
C ARG A 30 -36.22 -9.30 42.85
N VAL A 31 -36.43 -8.24 42.07
CA VAL A 31 -35.45 -7.16 41.94
C VAL A 31 -35.26 -6.40 43.24
N HIS A 32 -36.34 -6.22 44.02
CA HIS A 32 -36.27 -5.61 45.34
C HIS A 32 -35.49 -6.49 46.35
N LYS A 33 -35.68 -7.83 46.33
CA LYS A 33 -34.92 -8.77 47.16
C LYS A 33 -33.41 -8.71 46.92
N GLU A 34 -32.98 -8.35 45.71
CA GLU A 34 -31.57 -8.18 45.36
C GLU A 34 -30.99 -6.79 45.72
N GLY A 35 -31.78 -5.93 46.38
CA GLY A 35 -31.34 -4.63 46.89
C GLY A 35 -31.27 -3.53 45.82
N TYR A 36 -32.04 -3.64 44.73
CA TYR A 36 -32.13 -2.62 43.69
C TYR A 36 -33.29 -1.65 43.94
N SER A 37 -33.06 -0.35 43.74
CA SER A 37 -34.12 0.67 43.71
C SER A 37 -34.77 0.73 42.33
N ILE A 38 -36.09 0.55 42.25
CA ILE A 38 -36.79 0.42 40.96
C ILE A 38 -37.17 1.81 40.43
N LEU A 39 -36.69 2.14 39.23
CA LEU A 39 -36.92 3.41 38.54
C LEU A 39 -38.05 3.34 37.51
N GLY A 40 -38.33 2.16 36.94
CA GLY A 40 -39.42 1.97 35.97
C GLY A 40 -39.57 0.50 35.57
N LEU A 41 -40.79 0.10 35.22
CA LEU A 41 -41.10 -1.28 34.83
C LEU A 41 -42.04 -1.27 33.61
N GLU A 42 -41.61 -1.92 32.54
CA GLU A 42 -42.33 -2.05 31.28
C GLU A 42 -42.48 -3.53 30.92
N GLU A 43 -43.70 -3.97 30.60
CA GLU A 43 -43.95 -5.28 30.00
C GLU A 43 -43.59 -5.20 28.51
N VAL A 44 -42.72 -6.09 28.05
CA VAL A 44 -42.21 -6.06 26.67
C VAL A 44 -43.25 -6.71 25.75
N GLN A 45 -44.07 -5.89 25.07
CA GLN A 45 -45.19 -6.34 24.23
C GLN A 45 -44.78 -6.94 22.87
N ASP A 46 -43.55 -6.71 22.41
CA ASP A 46 -43.05 -7.27 21.14
C ASP A 46 -41.97 -8.32 21.36
N LYS A 47 -41.90 -9.30 20.45
CA LYS A 47 -40.74 -10.21 20.26
C LYS A 47 -39.51 -9.40 19.83
N GLN A 48 -39.00 -8.51 20.68
CA GLN A 48 -37.59 -8.14 20.63
C GLN A 48 -36.82 -9.44 20.87
N GLU A 49 -35.93 -9.80 19.95
CA GLU A 49 -34.97 -10.87 20.17
C GLU A 49 -34.18 -10.51 21.42
N ILE A 50 -34.61 -11.06 22.56
CA ILE A 50 -33.81 -11.07 23.78
C ILE A 50 -32.56 -11.83 23.37
N GLY A 51 -31.41 -11.14 23.44
CA GLY A 51 -30.12 -11.69 23.07
C GLY A 51 -29.85 -13.06 23.71
N SER A 52 -28.84 -13.76 23.19
CA SER A 52 -28.47 -15.07 23.73
C SER A 52 -28.02 -14.95 25.20
N THR A 53 -28.44 -15.91 26.02
CA THR A 53 -27.91 -16.03 27.39
C THR A 53 -26.52 -16.67 27.33
N PHE A 54 -25.54 -16.03 27.95
CA PHE A 54 -24.20 -16.57 28.14
C PHE A 54 -23.99 -16.87 29.62
N ILE A 55 -23.45 -18.05 29.90
CA ILE A 55 -23.03 -18.47 31.24
C ILE A 55 -21.56 -18.07 31.38
N PHE A 56 -21.18 -17.47 32.51
CA PHE A 56 -19.80 -17.10 32.80
C PHE A 56 -19.37 -17.51 34.21
N GLU A 57 -18.07 -17.76 34.33
CA GLU A 57 -17.36 -17.96 35.58
C GLU A 57 -16.16 -17.03 35.61
N GLY A 58 -15.86 -16.45 36.77
CA GLY A 58 -14.72 -15.57 36.91
C GLY A 58 -14.53 -15.04 38.32
N HIS A 59 -13.44 -14.32 38.52
CA HIS A 59 -13.13 -13.69 39.80
C HIS A 59 -13.47 -12.19 39.75
N LYS A 60 -14.03 -11.68 40.85
CA LYS A 60 -14.18 -10.24 41.08
C LYS A 60 -13.69 -9.92 42.47
N SER A 61 -12.69 -9.05 42.56
CA SER A 61 -12.05 -8.69 43.84
C SER A 61 -11.58 -9.93 44.64
N GLY A 62 -11.14 -10.98 43.94
CA GLY A 62 -10.68 -12.25 44.52
C GLY A 62 -11.76 -13.31 44.74
N GLU A 63 -13.05 -12.94 44.75
CA GLU A 63 -14.15 -13.91 44.93
C GLU A 63 -14.54 -14.58 43.62
N PHE A 64 -14.65 -15.91 43.64
CA PHE A 64 -15.20 -16.67 42.53
C PHE A 64 -16.71 -16.42 42.41
N LYS A 65 -17.17 -16.01 41.23
CA LYS A 65 -18.58 -15.80 40.93
C LYS A 65 -18.96 -16.51 39.64
N HIS A 66 -20.12 -17.15 39.70
CA HIS A 66 -20.79 -17.77 38.57
C HIS A 66 -22.06 -16.98 38.26
N GLY A 67 -22.35 -16.73 36.99
CA GLY A 67 -23.51 -15.92 36.60
C GLY A 67 -23.94 -16.09 35.16
N LYS A 68 -25.10 -15.50 34.83
CA LYS A 68 -25.64 -15.45 33.48
C LYS A 68 -25.71 -14.00 33.01
N ILE A 69 -25.28 -13.74 31.78
CA ILE A 69 -25.37 -12.43 31.12
C ILE A 69 -26.17 -12.58 29.83
N VAL A 70 -27.12 -11.68 29.60
CA VAL A 70 -27.89 -11.64 28.35
C VAL A 70 -27.23 -10.63 27.41
N GLY A 71 -26.93 -11.07 26.19
CA GLY A 71 -26.33 -10.20 25.19
C GLY A 71 -26.56 -10.69 23.77
N ASN A 72 -26.49 -9.79 22.80
CA ASN A 72 -26.68 -10.15 21.39
C ASN A 72 -25.45 -10.88 20.82
N ASP A 73 -24.30 -10.77 21.49
CA ASP A 73 -23.01 -11.21 21.00
C ASP A 73 -22.11 -11.61 22.19
N ILE A 74 -21.43 -12.76 22.10
CA ILE A 74 -20.58 -13.29 23.17
C ILE A 74 -19.35 -12.41 23.42
N PHE A 75 -18.76 -11.81 22.38
CA PHE A 75 -17.61 -10.92 22.50
C PHE A 75 -18.02 -9.60 23.18
N LYS A 76 -19.15 -9.01 22.77
CA LYS A 76 -19.68 -7.81 23.44
C LYS A 76 -19.99 -8.09 24.92
N SER A 77 -20.52 -9.28 25.22
CA SER A 77 -20.80 -9.72 26.60
C SER A 77 -19.50 -9.91 27.41
N TYR A 78 -18.47 -10.48 26.80
CA TYR A 78 -17.14 -10.62 27.38
C TYR A 78 -16.47 -9.27 27.65
N VAL A 79 -16.51 -8.33 26.70
CA VAL A 79 -15.99 -6.96 26.86
C VAL A 79 -16.70 -6.26 28.01
N LYS A 80 -18.04 -6.39 28.10
CA LYS A 80 -18.83 -5.81 29.18
C LYS A 80 -18.42 -6.37 30.55
N LEU A 81 -18.29 -7.69 30.66
CA LEU A 81 -17.85 -8.35 31.90
C LEU A 81 -16.46 -7.88 32.34
N ARG A 82 -15.51 -7.78 31.40
CA ARG A 82 -14.11 -7.43 31.71
C ARG A 82 -13.90 -5.93 31.95
N LYS A 83 -14.51 -5.06 31.13
CA LYS A 83 -14.25 -3.61 31.12
C LYS A 83 -15.22 -2.80 31.97
N GLU A 84 -16.51 -3.15 31.98
CA GLU A 84 -17.53 -2.40 32.75
C GLU A 84 -17.74 -2.98 34.14
N LEU A 85 -17.68 -4.30 34.26
CA LEU A 85 -17.98 -5.02 35.49
C LEU A 85 -16.74 -5.53 36.24
N GLU A 86 -15.56 -5.38 35.64
CA GLU A 86 -14.22 -5.70 36.20
C GLU A 86 -14.07 -7.15 36.68
N TYR A 87 -14.68 -8.10 35.96
CA TYR A 87 -14.47 -9.52 36.20
C TYR A 87 -13.24 -10.04 35.45
N ASP A 88 -12.45 -10.89 36.12
CA ASP A 88 -11.47 -11.76 35.47
C ASP A 88 -12.15 -13.08 35.10
N ILE A 89 -12.57 -13.17 33.84
CA ILE A 89 -13.37 -14.29 33.33
C ILE A 89 -12.48 -15.50 33.04
N THR A 90 -12.79 -16.61 33.70
CA THR A 90 -12.18 -17.92 33.49
C THR A 90 -12.89 -18.70 32.39
N LEU A 91 -14.22 -18.63 32.34
CA LEU A 91 -15.06 -19.30 31.34
C LEU A 91 -16.23 -18.41 30.92
N ILE A 92 -16.57 -18.45 29.63
CA ILE A 92 -17.82 -17.90 29.10
C ILE A 92 -18.27 -18.73 27.91
N TYR A 93 -19.54 -19.12 27.88
CA TYR A 93 -20.12 -19.90 26.79
C TYR A 93 -21.63 -19.65 26.66
N SER A 94 -22.20 -19.95 25.50
CA SER A 94 -23.64 -19.84 25.27
C SER A 94 -24.40 -20.91 26.06
N GLU A 95 -25.58 -20.59 26.58
CA GLU A 95 -26.45 -21.57 27.25
C GLU A 95 -26.81 -22.76 26.33
N LYS A 96 -26.80 -22.55 25.00
CA LYS A 96 -27.00 -23.62 24.01
C LYS A 96 -25.83 -24.61 23.92
N ASP A 97 -24.64 -24.17 24.38
CA ASP A 97 -23.37 -24.89 24.29
C ASP A 97 -22.98 -25.54 25.62
N GLU A 98 -23.94 -25.71 26.53
CA GLU A 98 -23.71 -26.24 27.87
C GLU A 98 -23.12 -27.66 27.86
N LYS A 99 -23.46 -28.45 26.83
CA LYS A 99 -22.98 -29.83 26.60
C LYS A 99 -21.56 -29.92 26.03
N LEU A 100 -20.92 -28.80 25.65
CA LEU A 100 -19.54 -28.82 25.14
C LEU A 100 -18.56 -29.33 26.19
N SER A 101 -17.50 -30.00 25.72
CA SER A 101 -16.39 -30.43 26.57
C SER A 101 -15.70 -29.23 27.22
N TYR A 102 -15.07 -29.44 28.37
CA TYR A 102 -14.28 -28.41 29.06
C TYR A 102 -13.19 -27.82 28.14
N ASP A 103 -12.53 -28.65 27.33
CA ASP A 103 -11.50 -28.21 26.38
C ASP A 103 -12.03 -27.25 25.30
N GLU A 104 -13.26 -27.49 24.84
CA GLU A 104 -13.92 -26.65 23.83
C GLU A 104 -14.30 -25.30 24.44
N LYS A 105 -14.80 -25.29 25.68
CA LYS A 105 -15.08 -24.07 26.44
C LYS A 105 -13.81 -23.27 26.72
N MET A 106 -12.70 -23.95 27.04
CA MET A 106 -11.38 -23.33 27.20
C MET A 106 -10.85 -22.74 25.89
N LYS A 107 -11.16 -23.35 24.75
CA LYS A 107 -10.82 -22.80 23.43
C LYS A 107 -11.60 -21.51 23.15
N ILE A 108 -12.89 -21.46 23.49
CA ILE A 108 -13.73 -20.27 23.31
C ILE A 108 -13.15 -19.09 24.11
N ILE A 109 -12.86 -19.27 25.40
CA ILE A 109 -12.30 -18.18 26.22
C ILE A 109 -10.91 -17.74 25.73
N LYS A 110 -10.08 -18.68 25.25
CA LYS A 110 -8.78 -18.33 24.67
C LYS A 110 -8.94 -17.48 23.41
N GLU A 111 -9.84 -17.86 22.51
CA GLU A 111 -10.16 -17.05 21.31
C GLU A 111 -10.68 -15.66 21.70
N LEU A 112 -11.59 -15.56 22.68
CA LEU A 112 -12.13 -14.27 23.15
C LEU A 112 -11.07 -13.38 23.82
N LYS A 113 -10.12 -13.96 24.56
CA LYS A 113 -8.97 -13.22 25.12
C LYS A 113 -8.09 -12.65 24.01
N GLU A 114 -7.77 -13.44 22.99
CA GLU A 114 -7.01 -12.98 21.82
C GLU A 114 -7.75 -11.89 21.02
N GLU A 115 -9.06 -12.05 20.83
CA GLU A 115 -9.94 -11.04 20.20
C GLU A 115 -9.94 -9.71 20.98
N TYR A 116 -9.97 -9.80 22.31
CA TYR A 116 -9.94 -8.63 23.19
C TYR A 116 -8.60 -7.89 23.07
N ASP A 117 -7.48 -8.61 23.09
CA ASP A 117 -6.15 -8.01 23.02
C ASP A 117 -5.88 -7.33 21.66
N ILE A 118 -6.52 -7.78 20.58
CA ILE A 118 -6.47 -7.10 19.27
C ILE A 118 -7.26 -5.79 19.29
N THR A 119 -8.41 -5.78 19.95
CA THR A 119 -9.32 -4.62 19.99
C THR A 119 -8.87 -3.56 20.99
N PHE A 120 -8.32 -4.01 22.12
CA PHE A 120 -7.81 -3.20 23.21
C PHE A 120 -6.36 -3.59 23.53
N PRO A 121 -5.40 -3.23 22.67
CA PRO A 121 -4.01 -3.59 22.87
C PRO A 121 -3.50 -3.03 24.21
N PRO A 122 -2.77 -3.83 24.99
CA PRO A 122 -2.16 -3.33 26.22
C PRO A 122 -1.22 -2.18 25.87
N VAL A 123 -1.34 -1.05 26.58
CA VAL A 123 -0.47 0.11 26.44
C VAL A 123 0.97 -0.35 26.68
N LYS A 124 1.73 -0.54 25.60
CA LYS A 124 3.16 -0.84 25.70
C LYS A 124 3.83 0.39 26.29
N LYS A 125 4.50 0.24 27.44
CA LYS A 125 5.47 1.24 27.91
C LYS A 125 6.54 1.40 26.83
N ASP A 126 6.59 2.58 26.22
CA ASP A 126 7.52 2.90 25.15
C ASP A 126 8.97 2.81 25.63
N LYS A 127 9.75 1.92 25.00
CA LYS A 127 11.21 1.81 25.15
C LYS A 127 11.97 2.95 24.43
N ASN A 128 11.39 4.15 24.36
CA ASN A 128 11.96 5.31 23.65
C ASN A 128 12.48 6.42 24.57
N GLN A 129 12.38 6.28 25.90
CA GLN A 129 12.94 7.26 26.85
C GLN A 129 14.42 7.05 27.22
N GLU A 130 15.06 5.93 26.84
CA GLU A 130 16.48 5.65 27.15
C GLU A 130 17.49 6.17 26.09
N LYS A 131 17.03 6.87 25.04
CA LYS A 131 17.92 7.35 23.95
C LYS A 131 18.12 8.87 23.89
N GLN A 132 17.55 9.65 24.80
CA GLN A 132 17.70 11.11 24.83
C GLN A 132 18.81 11.63 25.76
N ASP A 133 19.35 10.81 26.68
CA ASP A 133 20.36 11.28 27.64
C ASP A 133 21.83 11.18 27.17
N ASN A 134 22.09 10.61 25.98
CA ASN A 134 23.45 10.45 25.45
C ASN A 134 23.89 11.50 24.41
N GLN A 135 23.12 12.59 24.22
CA GLN A 135 23.52 13.71 23.34
C GLN A 135 24.03 14.97 24.07
N VAL A 136 24.08 14.97 25.40
CA VAL A 136 24.48 16.18 26.19
C VAL A 136 25.96 16.16 26.63
N LYS A 137 26.80 15.24 26.14
CA LYS A 137 28.24 15.24 26.43
C LYS A 137 29.08 15.20 25.17
N LYS A 138 29.25 16.38 24.53
CA LYS A 138 30.41 16.73 23.68
C LYS A 138 30.40 18.24 23.38
N GLU A 139 30.64 19.04 24.40
CA GLU A 139 31.06 20.43 24.25
C GLU A 139 32.39 20.62 24.98
N SER A 140 33.49 20.52 24.24
CA SER A 140 34.77 21.17 24.57
C SER A 140 35.70 21.10 23.36
N ASN A 141 35.60 22.10 22.46
CA ASN A 141 36.67 22.63 21.58
C ASN A 141 36.11 23.73 20.68
N SER A 142 35.72 24.88 21.26
CA SER A 142 34.79 25.85 20.66
C SER A 142 35.41 27.06 19.93
N ASN A 143 36.70 27.09 19.60
CA ASN A 143 37.28 28.29 18.96
C ASN A 143 37.85 28.10 17.54
N ILE A 144 38.20 26.88 17.13
CA ILE A 144 38.69 26.61 15.76
C ILE A 144 37.53 26.16 14.85
N ASP A 145 36.66 25.29 15.37
CA ASP A 145 35.49 24.78 14.63
C ASP A 145 34.45 25.89 14.32
N ASN A 146 34.34 26.92 15.16
CA ASN A 146 33.44 28.05 14.93
C ASN A 146 33.89 28.95 13.76
N LYS A 147 35.20 29.12 13.53
CA LYS A 147 35.70 29.85 12.35
C LYS A 147 35.54 29.05 11.07
N LEU A 148 35.82 27.75 11.12
CA LEU A 148 35.68 26.85 9.98
C LEU A 148 34.19 26.70 9.58
N ASN A 149 33.30 26.46 10.54
CA ASN A 149 31.85 26.40 10.33
C ASN A 149 31.30 27.72 9.80
N ASN A 150 31.74 28.87 10.32
CA ASN A 150 31.32 30.18 9.79
C ASN A 150 31.82 30.42 8.36
N PHE A 151 33.00 29.91 7.98
CA PHE A 151 33.50 30.00 6.61
C PHE A 151 32.69 29.12 5.64
N TYR A 152 32.39 27.88 6.02
CA TYR A 152 31.54 26.99 5.21
C TYR A 152 30.11 27.51 5.06
N LEU A 153 29.51 28.00 6.15
CA LEU A 153 28.18 28.62 6.12
C LEU A 153 28.15 29.88 5.26
N LYS A 154 29.20 30.71 5.32
CA LYS A 154 29.31 31.90 4.47
C LYS A 154 29.43 31.53 2.99
N LYS A 155 30.29 30.55 2.66
CA LYS A 155 30.45 30.07 1.28
C LYS A 155 29.15 29.46 0.75
N GLU A 156 28.47 28.65 1.54
CA GLU A 156 27.18 28.04 1.18
C GLU A 156 26.09 29.10 1.00
N LEU A 157 26.06 30.12 1.87
CA LEU A 157 25.16 31.26 1.74
C LEU A 157 25.42 32.07 0.46
N ASP A 158 26.68 32.33 0.14
CA ASP A 158 27.08 33.04 -1.09
C ASP A 158 26.70 32.24 -2.34
N GLU A 159 26.91 30.92 -2.34
CA GLU A 159 26.48 30.02 -3.42
C GLU A 159 24.95 30.05 -3.61
N VAL A 160 24.18 30.01 -2.52
CA VAL A 160 22.71 30.06 -2.56
C VAL A 160 22.21 31.43 -3.00
N ASN A 161 22.85 32.52 -2.57
CA ASN A 161 22.52 33.88 -3.02
C ASN A 161 22.79 34.07 -4.52
N ASN A 162 23.91 33.57 -5.03
CA ASN A 162 24.22 33.58 -6.46
C ASN A 162 23.20 32.76 -7.28
N LEU A 163 22.69 31.66 -6.73
CA LEU A 163 21.61 30.91 -7.35
C LEU A 163 20.29 31.70 -7.34
N LEU A 164 19.95 32.34 -6.23
CA LEU A 164 18.75 33.16 -6.13
C LEU A 164 18.77 34.37 -7.06
N GLU A 165 19.93 34.97 -7.34
CA GLU A 165 20.03 36.02 -8.36
C GLU A 165 19.64 35.52 -9.74
N LYS A 166 20.07 34.31 -10.12
CA LYS A 166 19.66 33.69 -11.39
C LYS A 166 18.17 33.39 -11.42
N VAL A 167 17.59 32.97 -10.29
CA VAL A 167 16.14 32.76 -10.16
C VAL A 167 15.38 34.08 -10.29
N LEU A 168 15.86 35.16 -9.65
CA LEU A 168 15.25 36.49 -9.71
C LEU A 168 15.27 37.07 -11.12
N LEU A 169 16.41 37.00 -11.82
CA LEU A 169 16.53 37.43 -13.21
C LEU A 169 15.51 36.70 -14.11
N LYS A 170 15.36 35.39 -13.90
CA LYS A 170 14.43 34.58 -14.68
C LYS A 170 12.97 34.90 -14.35
N LEU A 171 12.65 35.13 -13.08
CA LEU A 171 11.33 35.61 -12.66
C LEU A 171 11.00 36.98 -13.28
N GLU A 172 11.97 37.90 -13.26
CA GLU A 172 11.81 39.24 -13.81
C GLU A 172 11.52 39.19 -15.31
N GLN A 173 12.31 38.44 -16.08
CA GLN A 173 12.13 38.23 -17.52
C GLN A 173 10.75 37.65 -17.87
N ILE A 174 10.23 36.76 -17.03
CA ILE A 174 8.91 36.15 -17.19
C ILE A 174 7.78 37.13 -16.83
N ILE A 175 7.99 37.97 -15.82
CA ILE A 175 7.01 38.97 -15.36
C ILE A 175 6.91 40.15 -16.33
N THR A 176 8.04 40.65 -16.85
CA THR A 176 8.10 41.80 -17.77
C THR A 176 7.70 41.45 -19.21
N GLY A 177 7.54 40.15 -19.52
CA GLY A 177 7.07 39.69 -20.83
C GLY A 177 8.15 39.66 -21.91
N SER A 178 9.43 39.84 -21.56
CA SER A 178 10.54 39.77 -22.51
C SER A 178 10.88 38.34 -22.97
N TYR A 179 10.26 37.33 -22.37
CA TYR A 179 10.69 35.93 -22.43
C TYR A 179 9.60 34.96 -22.89
N LEU A 180 8.32 35.29 -22.65
CA LEU A 180 7.16 34.42 -22.92
C LEU A 180 5.98 35.28 -23.37
N SER A 181 5.49 35.07 -24.59
CA SER A 181 4.55 35.99 -25.24
C SER A 181 3.14 35.99 -24.63
N ASP A 182 2.71 34.94 -23.92
CA ASP A 182 1.31 34.81 -23.44
C ASP A 182 1.19 34.15 -22.06
N ILE A 183 1.61 34.84 -21.00
CA ILE A 183 1.33 34.41 -19.62
C ILE A 183 0.10 35.13 -19.09
N ASN A 184 -0.89 34.37 -18.64
CA ASN A 184 -2.08 34.87 -17.93
C ASN A 184 -1.70 35.73 -16.70
N ASP A 185 -2.37 36.86 -16.52
CA ASP A 185 -2.13 37.82 -15.44
C ASP A 185 -2.16 37.19 -14.03
N ASN A 186 -3.02 36.19 -13.80
CA ASN A 186 -3.06 35.46 -12.51
C ASN A 186 -1.75 34.67 -12.25
N LYS A 187 -1.12 34.12 -13.28
CA LYS A 187 0.19 33.46 -13.15
C LYS A 187 1.28 34.50 -12.90
N LYS A 188 1.24 35.66 -13.56
CA LYS A 188 2.17 36.78 -13.34
C LYS A 188 2.10 37.29 -11.90
N ASP A 189 0.90 37.49 -11.35
CA ASP A 189 0.74 37.97 -9.97
C ASP A 189 1.27 36.97 -8.94
N LYS A 190 1.05 35.67 -9.17
CA LYS A 190 1.64 34.62 -8.32
C LYS A 190 3.17 34.57 -8.38
N LEU A 191 3.78 34.96 -9.49
CA LEU A 191 5.24 35.07 -9.62
C LEU A 191 5.76 36.36 -8.97
N LYS A 192 5.03 37.49 -9.07
CA LYS A 192 5.36 38.75 -8.38
C LYS A 192 5.39 38.57 -6.86
N VAL A 193 4.43 37.82 -6.29
CA VAL A 193 4.43 37.49 -4.86
C VAL A 193 5.73 36.78 -4.46
N ILE A 194 6.12 35.75 -5.21
CA ILE A 194 7.35 34.98 -4.94
C ILE A 194 8.60 35.86 -5.14
N PHE A 195 8.63 36.67 -6.19
CA PHE A 195 9.71 37.61 -6.46
C PHE A 195 9.94 38.55 -5.27
N ASN A 196 8.85 39.13 -4.74
CA ASN A 196 8.90 40.01 -3.58
C ASN A 196 9.33 39.28 -2.31
N GLU A 197 8.89 38.03 -2.11
CA GLU A 197 9.33 37.21 -0.98
C GLU A 197 10.81 36.84 -1.06
N ILE A 198 11.33 36.51 -2.24
CA ILE A 198 12.77 36.25 -2.44
C ILE A 198 13.58 37.51 -2.15
N ILE A 199 13.16 38.69 -2.61
CA ILE A 199 13.85 39.96 -2.33
C ILE A 199 13.88 40.25 -0.82
N LYS A 200 12.77 40.03 -0.12
CA LYS A 200 12.70 40.20 1.35
C LYS A 200 13.62 39.22 2.07
N LEU A 201 13.66 37.97 1.63
CA LEU A 201 14.46 36.91 2.26
C LEU A 201 15.93 36.95 1.89
N LYS A 202 16.35 37.55 0.76
CA LYS A 202 17.76 37.66 0.33
C LYS A 202 18.65 38.32 1.39
N LYS A 203 18.09 39.14 2.29
CA LYS A 203 18.80 39.74 3.44
C LYS A 203 18.96 38.80 4.65
N SER A 204 18.33 37.64 4.63
CA SER A 204 18.35 36.65 5.71
C SER A 204 19.54 35.70 5.57
N THR A 205 20.01 35.16 6.69
CA THR A 205 21.07 34.15 6.75
C THR A 205 20.53 32.71 6.76
N ASN A 206 19.21 32.52 6.60
CA ASN A 206 18.58 31.20 6.66
C ASN A 206 18.64 30.50 5.30
N ILE A 207 19.72 29.75 5.09
CA ILE A 207 20.01 29.00 3.85
C ILE A 207 18.87 28.06 3.44
N ASN A 208 18.25 27.36 4.41
CA ASN A 208 17.17 26.41 4.13
C ASN A 208 15.94 27.12 3.57
N LYS A 209 15.51 28.22 4.20
CA LYS A 209 14.37 29.02 3.71
C LYS A 209 14.66 29.63 2.34
N LEU A 210 15.90 30.06 2.09
CA LEU A 210 16.33 30.57 0.78
C LEU A 210 16.26 29.49 -0.31
N ARG A 211 16.71 28.27 -0.01
CA ARG A 211 16.59 27.13 -0.92
C ARG A 211 15.15 26.75 -1.19
N GLU A 212 14.32 26.65 -0.16
CA GLU A 212 12.90 26.30 -0.27
C GLU A 212 12.14 27.28 -1.18
N ILE A 213 12.34 28.59 -0.98
CA ILE A 213 11.64 29.59 -1.78
C ILE A 213 12.17 29.68 -3.21
N GLY A 214 13.48 29.51 -3.41
CA GLY A 214 14.08 29.42 -4.74
C GLY A 214 13.63 28.17 -5.50
N GLU A 215 13.48 27.03 -4.82
CA GLU A 215 12.91 25.81 -5.39
C GLU A 215 11.45 26.04 -5.80
N LEU A 216 10.65 26.67 -4.93
CA LEU A 216 9.25 26.97 -5.21
C LEU A 216 9.11 27.89 -6.45
N ALA A 217 9.97 28.90 -6.58
CA ALA A 217 10.03 29.75 -7.76
C ALA A 217 10.34 28.95 -9.03
N LEU A 218 11.40 28.15 -9.01
CA LEU A 218 11.83 27.33 -10.14
C LEU A 218 10.80 26.26 -10.52
N LEU A 219 10.05 25.72 -9.55
CA LEU A 219 8.94 24.81 -9.79
C LEU A 219 7.79 25.48 -10.54
N LYS A 220 7.48 26.74 -10.23
CA LYS A 220 6.46 27.48 -10.95
C LYS A 220 6.93 27.89 -12.35
N ILE A 221 8.18 28.32 -12.48
CA ILE A 221 8.80 28.62 -13.78
C ILE A 221 8.81 27.38 -14.67
N GLY A 222 9.31 26.25 -14.16
CA GLY A 222 9.42 25.01 -14.93
C GLY A 222 8.07 24.47 -15.39
N LYS A 223 6.98 24.71 -14.64
CA LYS A 223 5.63 24.39 -15.11
C LYS A 223 5.19 25.25 -16.28
N ILE A 224 5.47 26.56 -16.24
CA ILE A 224 5.12 27.50 -17.31
C ILE A 224 5.93 27.18 -18.58
N GLU A 225 7.23 26.95 -18.43
CA GLU A 225 8.11 26.57 -19.55
C GLU A 225 7.74 25.21 -20.12
N LEU A 226 7.35 24.24 -19.28
CA LEU A 226 6.87 22.94 -19.76
C LEU A 226 5.59 23.07 -20.59
N GLU A 227 4.63 23.88 -20.14
CA GLU A 227 3.41 24.18 -20.91
C GLU A 227 3.75 24.81 -22.27
N GLU A 228 4.74 25.71 -22.31
CA GLU A 228 5.18 26.33 -23.55
C GLU A 228 5.91 25.33 -24.48
N VAL A 229 6.81 24.50 -23.95
CA VAL A 229 7.47 23.44 -24.71
C VAL A 229 6.44 22.49 -25.32
N GLU A 230 5.40 22.11 -24.56
CA GLU A 230 4.30 21.27 -25.04
C GLU A 230 3.51 21.95 -26.17
N ARG A 231 3.34 23.27 -26.11
CA ARG A 231 2.60 24.08 -27.11
C ARG A 231 3.39 24.33 -28.39
N LEU A 232 4.63 24.82 -28.26
CA LEU A 232 5.42 25.34 -29.39
C LEU A 232 6.42 24.31 -29.93
N LYS A 233 6.88 23.37 -29.10
CA LYS A 233 7.87 22.32 -29.44
C LYS A 233 9.17 22.84 -30.09
N THR A 234 9.54 24.10 -29.85
CA THR A 234 10.73 24.77 -30.40
C THR A 234 12.02 24.36 -29.68
N LYS A 235 13.19 24.63 -30.29
CA LYS A 235 14.49 24.40 -29.65
C LYS A 235 14.73 25.36 -28.48
N GLU A 236 14.37 26.62 -28.66
CA GLU A 236 14.52 27.68 -27.65
C GLU A 236 13.75 27.34 -26.38
N SER A 237 12.44 27.07 -26.45
CA SER A 237 11.64 26.69 -25.28
C SER A 237 12.21 25.49 -24.50
N ARG A 238 12.79 24.51 -25.21
CA ARG A 238 13.48 23.35 -24.58
C ARG A 238 14.77 23.75 -23.87
N GLU A 239 15.53 24.70 -24.41
CA GLU A 239 16.74 25.22 -23.77
C GLU A 239 16.39 25.94 -22.46
N LEU A 240 15.32 26.75 -22.45
CA LEU A 240 14.85 27.44 -21.23
C LEU A 240 14.44 26.45 -20.13
N LEU A 241 13.69 25.40 -20.49
CA LEU A 241 13.30 24.35 -19.54
C LEU A 241 14.52 23.57 -19.02
N ASN A 242 15.50 23.30 -19.88
CA ASN A 242 16.75 22.64 -19.49
C ASN A 242 17.58 23.50 -18.54
N GLU A 243 17.62 24.82 -18.73
CA GLU A 243 18.25 25.74 -17.78
C GLU A 243 17.55 25.72 -16.43
N THR A 244 16.21 25.72 -16.39
CA THR A 244 15.44 25.61 -15.14
C THR A 244 15.72 24.28 -14.43
N ASN A 245 15.79 23.18 -15.17
CA ASN A 245 16.16 21.88 -14.63
C ASN A 245 17.59 21.86 -14.04
N LYS A 246 18.55 22.55 -14.69
CA LYS A 246 19.91 22.71 -14.15
C LYS A 246 19.91 23.52 -12.84
N LEU A 247 19.09 24.58 -12.76
CA LEU A 247 18.94 25.40 -11.56
C LEU A 247 18.26 24.61 -10.41
N LEU A 248 17.22 23.84 -10.71
CA LEU A 248 16.56 22.94 -9.75
C LEU A 248 17.53 21.90 -9.18
N LYS A 249 18.39 21.32 -10.02
CA LYS A 249 19.43 20.40 -9.55
C LYS A 249 20.45 21.10 -8.63
N LYS A 250 20.86 22.33 -8.99
CA LYS A 250 21.83 23.11 -8.19
C LYS A 250 21.26 23.58 -6.85
N ILE A 251 19.95 23.81 -6.76
CA ILE A 251 19.29 24.19 -5.51
C ILE A 251 18.97 22.99 -4.60
N GLY A 252 19.09 21.76 -5.12
CA GLY A 252 18.88 20.51 -4.39
C GLY A 252 17.50 19.87 -4.57
N SER A 253 16.71 20.32 -5.56
CA SER A 253 15.39 19.76 -5.82
C SER A 253 15.47 18.34 -6.37
N LYS A 254 14.51 17.50 -5.96
CA LYS A 254 14.30 16.16 -6.52
C LYS A 254 13.44 16.18 -7.80
N THR A 255 12.88 17.33 -8.13
CA THR A 255 11.95 17.47 -9.25
C THR A 255 12.68 17.76 -10.56
N HIS A 256 12.20 17.16 -11.64
CA HIS A 256 12.73 17.35 -13.00
C HIS A 256 11.56 17.35 -13.98
N PHE A 257 11.50 18.35 -14.85
CA PHE A 257 10.44 18.49 -15.85
C PHE A 257 10.88 17.89 -17.18
N VAL A 258 10.05 17.00 -17.73
CA VAL A 258 10.26 16.31 -19.01
C VAL A 258 8.97 16.39 -19.82
N GLU A 259 9.09 16.53 -21.14
CA GLU A 259 7.95 16.46 -22.07
C GLU A 259 7.19 15.14 -21.89
N LYS A 260 5.85 15.15 -21.87
CA LYS A 260 5.02 13.94 -21.73
C LYS A 260 5.38 12.85 -22.74
N ASP A 261 5.68 13.24 -23.97
CA ASP A 261 6.03 12.33 -25.06
C ASP A 261 7.39 11.65 -24.85
N LYS A 262 8.26 12.20 -23.99
CA LYS A 262 9.61 11.67 -23.67
C LYS A 262 9.70 11.08 -22.27
N ASP A 263 8.71 11.33 -21.41
CA ASP A 263 8.65 10.78 -20.06
C ASP A 263 8.21 9.31 -20.09
N ILE A 264 9.19 8.42 -19.94
CA ILE A 264 8.99 6.96 -19.86
C ILE A 264 8.00 6.61 -18.74
N ASN A 265 8.07 7.28 -17.58
CA ASN A 265 7.16 6.99 -16.48
C ASN A 265 5.72 7.38 -16.82
N TYR A 266 5.53 8.50 -17.53
CA TYR A 266 4.22 8.92 -18.03
C TYR A 266 3.66 7.92 -19.05
N GLN A 267 4.47 7.51 -20.04
CA GLN A 267 4.06 6.51 -21.05
C GLN A 267 3.72 5.16 -20.42
N VAL A 268 4.55 4.67 -19.50
CA VAL A 268 4.30 3.42 -18.77
C VAL A 268 3.02 3.52 -17.95
N LYS A 269 2.81 4.62 -17.23
CA LYS A 269 1.58 4.86 -16.46
C LYS A 269 0.34 4.94 -17.35
N TYR A 270 0.44 5.58 -18.52
CA TYR A 270 -0.62 5.64 -19.52
C TYR A 270 -0.97 4.23 -20.03
N TYR A 271 0.03 3.43 -20.39
CA TYR A 271 -0.14 2.06 -20.84
C TYR A 271 -0.78 1.16 -19.75
N PHE A 272 -0.31 1.24 -18.50
CA PHE A 272 -0.94 0.52 -17.38
C PHE A 272 -2.36 0.98 -17.11
N ASN A 273 -2.66 2.27 -17.25
CA ASN A 273 -4.02 2.78 -17.13
C ASN A 273 -4.92 2.30 -18.27
N TYR A 274 -4.41 2.26 -19.51
CA TYR A 274 -5.12 1.69 -20.64
C TYR A 274 -5.47 0.22 -20.39
N ILE A 275 -4.48 -0.59 -19.98
CA ILE A 275 -4.67 -1.98 -19.57
C ILE A 275 -5.72 -2.08 -18.45
N LYS A 276 -5.59 -1.27 -17.40
CA LYS A 276 -6.52 -1.26 -16.26
C LYS A 276 -7.95 -0.91 -16.67
N ASN A 277 -8.12 0.00 -17.63
CA ASN A 277 -9.42 0.38 -18.17
C ASN A 277 -9.98 -0.72 -19.11
N SER A 278 -9.15 -1.43 -19.86
CA SER A 278 -9.59 -2.64 -20.58
C SER A 278 -10.04 -3.78 -19.64
N PHE A 279 -9.68 -3.70 -18.35
CA PHE A 279 -10.17 -4.59 -17.29
C PHE A 279 -11.31 -3.98 -16.45
N SER A 280 -11.76 -2.74 -16.72
CA SER A 280 -12.84 -2.14 -15.93
C SER A 280 -14.20 -2.78 -16.18
N ASP A 281 -14.36 -3.49 -17.30
CA ASP A 281 -15.58 -4.25 -17.62
C ASP A 281 -15.80 -5.45 -16.68
N LEU A 282 -14.82 -5.77 -15.82
CA LEU A 282 -14.94 -6.76 -14.75
C LEU A 282 -15.28 -6.16 -13.38
N LYS A 283 -15.46 -4.84 -13.26
CA LYS A 283 -15.95 -4.22 -12.03
C LYS A 283 -17.46 -4.41 -11.94
N VAL A 284 -17.87 -5.60 -11.52
CA VAL A 284 -19.17 -5.76 -10.85
C VAL A 284 -19.19 -4.74 -9.71
N GLU A 285 -20.10 -3.76 -9.77
CA GLU A 285 -20.39 -2.88 -8.64
C GLU A 285 -20.86 -3.73 -7.48
N ARG A 286 -19.94 -4.07 -6.59
CA ARG A 286 -20.27 -4.85 -5.40
C ARG A 286 -20.90 -3.89 -4.41
N LYS A 287 -22.17 -4.14 -4.08
CA LYS A 287 -22.83 -3.52 -2.94
C LYS A 287 -21.96 -3.77 -1.71
N LYS A 288 -21.41 -2.71 -1.14
CA LYS A 288 -20.73 -2.78 0.15
C LYS A 288 -21.81 -2.88 1.22
N GLU A 289 -21.81 -3.97 1.96
CA GLU A 289 -22.66 -4.09 3.14
C GLU A 289 -22.05 -3.26 4.28
N THR A 290 -22.91 -2.68 5.12
CA THR A 290 -22.49 -2.01 6.36
C THR A 290 -22.03 -3.06 7.35
N VAL A 291 -20.75 -3.03 7.72
CA VAL A 291 -20.14 -4.02 8.63
C VAL A 291 -20.14 -3.49 10.06
N ASP A 292 -20.77 -4.23 11.00
CA ASP A 292 -20.64 -3.98 12.43
C ASP A 292 -19.23 -4.38 12.90
N ARG A 293 -18.40 -3.37 13.14
CA ARG A 293 -16.99 -3.52 13.55
C ARG A 293 -16.80 -3.99 14.99
N GLU A 294 -17.87 -4.00 15.78
CA GLU A 294 -17.83 -4.44 17.18
C GLU A 294 -18.40 -5.86 17.36
N SER A 295 -18.88 -6.48 16.28
CA SER A 295 -19.38 -7.85 16.32
C SER A 295 -18.26 -8.88 16.49
N HIS A 296 -18.54 -9.98 17.19
CA HIS A 296 -17.65 -11.12 17.32
C HIS A 296 -17.22 -11.65 15.95
N SER A 297 -18.14 -11.75 14.99
CA SER A 297 -17.81 -12.19 13.63
C SER A 297 -16.73 -11.31 12.98
N TYR A 298 -16.81 -9.99 13.15
CA TYR A 298 -15.81 -9.08 12.63
C TYR A 298 -14.47 -9.19 13.36
N VAL A 299 -14.46 -9.16 14.69
CA VAL A 299 -13.23 -9.24 15.49
C VAL A 299 -12.53 -10.60 15.30
N LYS A 300 -13.31 -11.68 15.22
CA LYS A 300 -12.83 -13.02 14.87
C LYS A 300 -12.18 -13.07 13.48
N ASN A 301 -12.79 -12.41 12.49
CA ASN A 301 -12.19 -12.30 11.15
C ASN A 301 -10.87 -11.52 11.18
N LEU A 302 -10.75 -10.48 12.01
CA LEU A 302 -9.49 -9.73 12.21
C LEU A 302 -8.41 -10.62 12.86
N LEU A 303 -8.76 -11.40 13.88
CA LEU A 303 -7.87 -12.37 14.52
C LEU A 303 -7.38 -13.44 13.52
N TYR A 304 -8.28 -14.01 12.72
CA TYR A 304 -7.85 -14.96 11.69
C TYR A 304 -6.98 -14.29 10.62
N LEU A 305 -7.28 -13.04 10.26
CA LEU A 305 -6.47 -12.30 9.29
C LEU A 305 -5.04 -12.07 9.80
N SER A 306 -4.86 -11.77 11.09
CA SER A 306 -3.53 -11.64 11.68
C SER A 306 -2.78 -12.99 11.68
N LYS A 307 -3.43 -14.07 12.13
CA LYS A 307 -2.86 -15.44 12.10
C LYS A 307 -2.42 -15.85 10.70
N TYR A 308 -3.27 -15.69 9.68
CA TYR A 308 -2.89 -16.02 8.30
C TYR A 308 -1.76 -15.14 7.75
N LYS A 309 -1.66 -13.87 8.14
CA LYS A 309 -0.52 -13.02 7.78
C LYS A 309 0.78 -13.53 8.40
N ASP A 310 0.74 -14.05 9.62
CA ASP A 310 1.93 -14.60 10.27
C ASP A 310 2.31 -15.95 9.67
N PHE A 311 1.35 -16.84 9.41
CA PHE A 311 1.60 -18.07 8.63
C PHE A 311 2.19 -17.78 7.25
N TYR A 312 1.76 -16.69 6.60
CA TYR A 312 2.35 -16.26 5.33
C TYR A 312 3.82 -15.85 5.47
N LYS A 313 4.18 -15.15 6.55
CA LYS A 313 5.58 -14.78 6.84
C LYS A 313 6.43 -16.02 7.14
N GLU A 314 5.92 -16.94 7.95
CA GLU A 314 6.61 -18.19 8.27
C GLU A 314 6.84 -19.05 7.03
N ASN A 315 5.81 -19.24 6.21
CA ASN A 315 5.90 -19.94 4.94
C ASN A 315 6.93 -19.26 4.01
N THR A 316 6.98 -17.93 3.99
CA THR A 316 8.00 -17.19 3.23
C THR A 316 9.41 -17.45 3.75
N LYS A 317 9.60 -17.45 5.08
CA LYS A 317 10.89 -17.80 5.70
C LYS A 317 11.30 -19.24 5.39
N LEU A 318 10.38 -20.19 5.43
CA LEU A 318 10.62 -21.59 5.10
C LEU A 318 11.07 -21.77 3.63
N ILE A 319 10.40 -21.08 2.70
CA ILE A 319 10.78 -21.11 1.28
C ILE A 319 12.19 -20.54 1.07
N LEU A 320 12.52 -19.43 1.74
CA LEU A 320 13.86 -18.84 1.65
C LEU A 320 14.92 -19.76 2.24
N LYS A 321 14.67 -20.34 3.42
CA LYS A 321 15.60 -21.24 4.10
C LYS A 321 15.85 -22.53 3.31
N ASN A 322 14.83 -23.02 2.60
CA ASN A 322 14.89 -24.27 1.86
C ASN A 322 14.99 -24.07 0.34
N PHE A 323 15.40 -22.89 -0.12
CA PHE A 323 15.43 -22.54 -1.55
C PHE A 323 16.17 -23.58 -2.40
N TYR A 324 17.32 -24.09 -1.92
CA TYR A 324 18.07 -25.12 -2.64
C TYR A 324 17.33 -26.46 -2.70
N LYS A 325 16.70 -26.90 -1.60
CA LYS A 325 15.86 -28.13 -1.59
C LYS A 325 14.65 -27.99 -2.50
N PHE A 326 14.16 -26.76 -2.70
CA PHE A 326 13.02 -26.44 -3.56
C PHE A 326 13.29 -26.62 -5.06
N ILE A 327 14.55 -26.49 -5.47
CA ILE A 327 14.96 -26.70 -6.86
C ILE A 327 14.97 -28.19 -7.18
N PHE A 328 15.34 -29.04 -6.22
CA PHE A 328 15.56 -30.48 -6.44
C PHE A 328 14.41 -31.39 -5.98
N ASN A 329 13.58 -30.98 -5.02
CA ASN A 329 12.46 -31.79 -4.52
C ASN A 329 11.12 -31.23 -5.01
N LYS A 330 10.50 -31.95 -5.96
CA LYS A 330 9.23 -31.58 -6.60
C LYS A 330 8.03 -31.66 -5.65
N GLU A 331 7.96 -32.67 -4.79
CA GLU A 331 6.83 -32.88 -3.88
C GLU A 331 6.77 -31.78 -2.80
N LEU A 332 7.91 -31.49 -2.16
CA LEU A 332 8.01 -30.40 -1.18
C LEU A 332 7.65 -29.04 -1.80
N LYS A 333 8.01 -28.84 -3.07
CA LYS A 333 7.67 -27.64 -3.82
C LYS A 333 6.17 -27.52 -4.03
N GLU A 334 5.50 -28.57 -4.47
CA GLU A 334 4.06 -28.59 -4.71
C GLU A 334 3.26 -28.37 -3.44
N GLU A 335 3.60 -29.06 -2.35
CA GLU A 335 2.94 -28.91 -1.04
C GLU A 335 3.06 -27.48 -0.49
N LEU A 336 4.27 -26.91 -0.52
CA LEU A 336 4.50 -25.54 -0.04
C LEU A 336 3.80 -24.49 -0.90
N PHE A 337 3.76 -24.67 -2.23
CA PHE A 337 3.03 -23.76 -3.12
C PHE A 337 1.52 -23.84 -2.90
N LEU A 338 0.99 -25.06 -2.71
CA LEU A 338 -0.42 -25.28 -2.41
C LEU A 338 -0.79 -24.60 -1.09
N SER A 339 -0.02 -24.86 -0.02
CA SER A 339 -0.17 -24.21 1.29
C SER A 339 -0.14 -22.68 1.16
N ARG A 340 0.83 -22.13 0.42
CA ARG A 340 0.94 -20.69 0.19
C ARG A 340 -0.23 -20.12 -0.59
N SER A 341 -0.74 -20.85 -1.58
CA SER A 341 -1.92 -20.46 -2.36
C SER A 341 -3.15 -20.37 -1.46
N VAL A 342 -3.39 -21.38 -0.62
CA VAL A 342 -4.50 -21.41 0.33
C VAL A 342 -4.40 -20.27 1.35
N ILE A 343 -3.21 -20.04 1.93
CA ILE A 343 -2.97 -18.92 2.86
C ILE A 343 -3.30 -17.58 2.18
N LYS A 344 -2.81 -17.35 0.95
CA LYS A 344 -3.11 -16.12 0.19
C LYS A 344 -4.61 -15.95 -0.07
N GLN A 345 -5.30 -17.02 -0.47
CA GLN A 345 -6.74 -16.98 -0.71
C GLN A 345 -7.51 -16.59 0.56
N ASN A 346 -7.19 -17.20 1.71
CA ASN A 346 -7.82 -16.88 2.99
C ASN A 346 -7.57 -15.43 3.42
N ILE A 347 -6.35 -14.90 3.22
CA ILE A 347 -6.06 -13.48 3.47
C ILE A 347 -6.94 -12.58 2.61
N VAL A 348 -7.10 -12.89 1.32
CA VAL A 348 -7.91 -12.07 0.40
C VAL A 348 -9.38 -12.10 0.80
N LEU A 349 -9.90 -13.27 1.18
CA LEU A 349 -11.29 -13.42 1.62
C LEU A 349 -11.56 -12.69 2.92
N LEU A 350 -10.68 -12.81 3.92
CA LEU A 350 -10.84 -12.12 5.20
C LEU A 350 -10.73 -10.60 5.06
N LYS A 351 -9.82 -10.10 4.22
CA LYS A 351 -9.74 -8.66 3.87
C LYS A 351 -10.99 -8.16 3.14
N ALA A 352 -11.64 -9.02 2.35
CA ALA A 352 -12.86 -8.64 1.67
C ALA A 352 -14.04 -8.57 2.64
N LYS A 353 -14.16 -9.55 3.54
CA LYS A 353 -15.13 -9.55 4.64
C LYS A 353 -14.97 -8.32 5.55
N GLU A 354 -13.73 -7.96 5.90
CA GLU A 354 -13.40 -6.74 6.66
C GLU A 354 -13.94 -5.47 5.97
N LYS A 355 -13.96 -5.45 4.63
CA LYS A 355 -14.43 -4.32 3.82
C LYS A 355 -15.92 -4.39 3.46
N GLY A 356 -16.66 -5.38 3.97
CA GLY A 356 -18.09 -5.57 3.64
C GLY A 356 -18.33 -6.09 2.23
N VAL A 357 -17.37 -6.83 1.67
CA VAL A 357 -17.44 -7.38 0.31
C VAL A 357 -17.42 -8.90 0.38
N THR A 358 -18.45 -9.54 -0.14
CA THR A 358 -18.50 -11.00 -0.29
C THR A 358 -17.74 -11.42 -1.55
N ILE A 359 -16.79 -12.35 -1.37
CA ILE A 359 -15.99 -12.93 -2.47
C ILE A 359 -16.03 -14.44 -2.31
N SER A 360 -16.32 -15.16 -3.38
CA SER A 360 -16.25 -16.62 -3.40
C SER A 360 -14.84 -17.11 -3.79
N TYR A 361 -14.48 -18.30 -3.29
CA TYR A 361 -13.25 -18.99 -3.70
C TYR A 361 -13.20 -19.25 -5.22
N THR A 362 -14.34 -19.62 -5.81
CA THR A 362 -14.46 -19.88 -7.24
C THR A 362 -14.20 -18.64 -8.08
N PHE A 363 -14.63 -17.47 -7.62
CA PHE A 363 -14.35 -16.21 -8.29
C PHE A 363 -12.86 -15.86 -8.23
N LEU A 364 -12.18 -16.06 -7.10
CA LEU A 364 -10.75 -15.80 -6.97
C LEU A 364 -9.92 -16.69 -7.89
N LYS A 365 -10.24 -17.99 -7.95
CA LYS A 365 -9.54 -18.94 -8.81
C LYS A 365 -9.76 -18.60 -10.30
N ARG A 366 -11.03 -18.50 -10.73
CA ARG A 366 -11.38 -18.18 -12.13
C ARG A 366 -10.89 -16.80 -12.58
N GLY A 367 -10.89 -15.82 -11.69
CA GLY A 367 -10.40 -14.47 -11.98
C GLY A 367 -8.89 -14.46 -12.23
N LEU A 368 -8.12 -15.16 -11.38
CA LEU A 368 -6.68 -15.31 -11.59
C LEU A 368 -6.35 -16.11 -12.84
N ASP A 369 -7.05 -17.22 -13.09
CA ASP A 369 -6.86 -18.03 -14.29
C ASP A 369 -7.10 -17.22 -15.57
N LYS A 370 -8.18 -16.41 -15.60
CA LYS A 370 -8.47 -15.50 -16.72
C LYS A 370 -7.41 -14.42 -16.91
N ILE A 371 -6.89 -13.84 -15.82
CA ILE A 371 -5.82 -12.83 -15.89
C ILE A 371 -4.54 -13.46 -16.46
N ILE A 372 -4.19 -14.66 -15.97
CA ILE A 372 -3.02 -15.41 -16.43
C ILE A 372 -3.18 -15.77 -17.91
N GLU A 373 -4.35 -16.26 -18.32
CA GLU A 373 -4.65 -16.60 -19.71
C GLU A 373 -4.58 -15.38 -20.63
N SER A 374 -5.15 -14.24 -20.21
CA SER A 374 -5.09 -12.98 -20.96
C SER A 374 -3.67 -12.43 -21.08
N PHE A 375 -2.88 -12.54 -20.01
CA PHE A 375 -1.47 -12.17 -20.02
C PHE A 375 -0.68 -13.04 -21.01
N PHE A 376 -0.89 -14.36 -20.99
CA PHE A 376 -0.26 -15.27 -21.94
C PHE A 376 -0.67 -15.00 -23.39
N LYS A 377 -1.96 -14.76 -23.65
CA LYS A 377 -2.45 -14.37 -25.00
C LYS A 377 -1.77 -13.11 -25.51
N SER A 378 -1.66 -12.08 -24.66
CA SER A 378 -1.01 -10.81 -25.01
C SER A 378 0.49 -11.01 -25.27
N PHE A 379 1.16 -11.79 -24.43
CA PHE A 379 2.58 -12.11 -24.55
C PHE A 379 2.88 -12.89 -25.84
N VAL A 380 2.04 -13.86 -26.19
CA VAL A 380 2.10 -14.56 -27.48
C VAL A 380 1.91 -13.59 -28.63
N GLY A 381 0.95 -12.66 -28.55
CA GLY A 381 0.74 -11.60 -29.55
C GLY A 381 1.98 -10.74 -29.78
N VAL A 382 2.55 -10.17 -28.72
CA VAL A 382 3.79 -9.37 -28.78
C VAL A 382 4.93 -10.18 -29.38
N SER A 383 5.08 -11.45 -28.97
CA SER A 383 6.13 -12.31 -29.50
C SER A 383 6.00 -12.59 -30.99
N LYS A 384 4.78 -12.58 -31.56
CA LYS A 384 4.54 -12.75 -33.00
C LYS A 384 4.94 -11.49 -33.77
N ILE A 385 4.57 -10.31 -33.24
CA ILE A 385 4.94 -9.02 -33.84
C ILE A 385 6.47 -8.86 -33.86
N LEU A 386 7.14 -9.14 -32.74
CA LEU A 386 8.60 -9.10 -32.67
C LEU A 386 9.26 -10.05 -33.67
N PHE A 387 8.73 -11.27 -33.81
CA PHE A 387 9.20 -12.21 -34.82
C PHE A 387 9.09 -11.65 -36.24
N GLN A 388 7.98 -11.00 -36.58
CA GLN A 388 7.79 -10.37 -37.89
C GLN A 388 8.76 -9.21 -38.13
N ILE A 389 8.99 -8.37 -37.11
CA ILE A 389 9.96 -7.26 -37.18
C ILE A 389 11.37 -7.79 -37.45
N ILE A 390 11.78 -8.86 -36.77
CA ILE A 390 13.09 -9.49 -36.95
C ILE A 390 13.19 -10.13 -38.32
N LEU A 391 12.15 -10.83 -38.78
CA LEU A 391 12.10 -11.42 -40.11
C LEU A 391 12.28 -10.35 -41.19
N PHE A 392 11.59 -9.21 -41.04
CA PHE A 392 11.76 -8.08 -41.95
C PHE A 392 13.19 -7.53 -41.89
N TYR A 393 13.73 -7.32 -40.68
CA TYR A 393 15.11 -6.87 -40.45
C TYR A 393 16.13 -7.81 -41.11
N ILE A 394 15.96 -9.13 -40.99
CA ILE A 394 16.83 -10.13 -41.64
C ILE A 394 16.81 -9.99 -43.14
N ILE A 395 15.63 -9.88 -43.74
CA ILE A 395 15.48 -9.73 -45.19
C ILE A 395 16.19 -8.44 -45.64
N THR A 396 15.99 -7.33 -44.92
CA THR A 396 16.67 -6.06 -45.24
C THR A 396 18.19 -6.17 -45.06
N PHE A 397 18.65 -6.85 -44.02
CA PHE A 397 20.06 -7.05 -43.73
C PHE A 397 20.77 -7.94 -44.76
N ILE A 398 20.13 -9.03 -45.20
CA ILE A 398 20.67 -9.89 -46.27
C ILE A 398 20.73 -9.13 -47.60
N LEU A 399 19.67 -8.36 -47.94
CA LEU A 399 19.67 -7.51 -49.13
C LEU A 399 20.78 -6.45 -49.06
N TYR A 400 20.97 -5.84 -47.89
CA TYR A 400 22.03 -4.86 -47.65
C TYR A 400 23.42 -5.47 -47.81
N ILE A 401 23.70 -6.63 -47.21
CA ILE A 401 24.98 -7.34 -47.36
C ILE A 401 25.23 -7.71 -48.82
N ASN A 402 24.24 -8.26 -49.53
CA ASN A 402 24.41 -8.65 -50.93
C ASN A 402 24.67 -7.44 -51.83
N PHE A 403 23.99 -6.32 -51.60
CA PHE A 403 24.22 -5.08 -52.34
C PHE A 403 25.60 -4.48 -52.05
N TYR A 404 26.05 -4.51 -50.80
CA TYR A 404 27.35 -3.98 -50.40
C TYR A 404 28.52 -4.87 -50.85
N SER A 405 28.35 -6.20 -50.80
CA SER A 405 29.31 -7.18 -51.32
C SER A 405 29.51 -7.04 -52.83
N PHE A 406 28.44 -6.70 -53.58
CA PHE A 406 28.52 -6.39 -55.00
C PHE A 406 29.34 -5.12 -55.32
N LEU A 407 29.35 -4.14 -54.42
CA LEU A 407 30.04 -2.84 -54.62
C LEU A 407 31.46 -2.78 -54.04
N ASN A 408 31.79 -3.56 -53.01
CA ASN A 408 33.12 -3.50 -52.38
C ASN A 408 33.48 -4.78 -51.59
N TYR A 409 34.44 -5.56 -52.08
CA TYR A 409 34.77 -6.91 -51.57
C TYR A 409 35.54 -6.94 -50.23
N ASN A 410 36.09 -5.81 -49.75
CA ASN A 410 37.16 -5.84 -48.74
C ASN A 410 36.79 -5.41 -47.31
N PHE A 411 35.51 -5.16 -46.98
CA PHE A 411 35.15 -4.58 -45.67
C PHE A 411 34.27 -5.43 -44.75
N LEU A 412 33.78 -6.60 -45.19
CA LEU A 412 32.88 -7.43 -44.37
C LEU A 412 33.68 -8.48 -43.57
N LYS A 413 33.60 -8.41 -42.24
CA LYS A 413 34.12 -9.46 -41.35
C LYS A 413 33.18 -10.67 -41.39
N TYR A 414 33.51 -11.65 -42.22
CA TYR A 414 32.72 -12.86 -42.43
C TYR A 414 32.39 -13.64 -41.14
N ASP A 415 33.29 -13.61 -40.15
CA ASP A 415 33.08 -14.28 -38.86
C ASP A 415 31.88 -13.70 -38.10
N GLY A 416 31.73 -12.37 -38.09
CA GLY A 416 30.61 -11.70 -37.43
C GLY A 416 29.27 -12.01 -38.08
N ILE A 417 29.26 -12.16 -39.41
CA ILE A 417 28.05 -12.49 -40.19
C ILE A 417 27.62 -13.93 -39.88
N PHE A 418 28.58 -14.84 -39.80
CA PHE A 418 28.34 -16.24 -39.47
C PHE A 418 27.76 -16.41 -38.07
N TYR A 419 28.33 -15.76 -37.04
CA TYR A 419 27.77 -15.79 -35.68
C TYR A 419 26.38 -15.16 -35.61
N PHE A 420 26.16 -14.06 -36.34
CA PHE A 420 24.84 -13.43 -36.42
C PHE A 420 23.79 -14.39 -36.99
N ILE A 421 24.10 -15.09 -38.09
CA ILE A 421 23.22 -16.09 -38.70
C ILE A 421 22.94 -17.27 -37.75
N ILE A 422 23.93 -17.76 -37.01
CA ILE A 422 23.75 -18.85 -36.03
C ILE A 422 22.81 -18.45 -34.89
N ILE A 423 23.01 -17.27 -34.29
CA ILE A 423 22.16 -16.77 -33.19
C ILE A 423 20.73 -16.59 -33.68
N LEU A 424 20.58 -16.20 -34.94
CA LEU A 424 19.29 -15.98 -35.58
C LEU A 424 18.56 -17.29 -35.91
N PHE A 425 19.31 -18.31 -36.33
CA PHE A 425 18.79 -19.67 -36.48
C PHE A 425 18.34 -20.26 -35.13
N LEU A 426 19.13 -20.05 -34.06
CA LEU A 426 18.74 -20.42 -32.70
C LEU A 426 17.44 -19.72 -32.26
N TYR A 427 17.29 -18.43 -32.55
CA TYR A 427 16.06 -17.67 -32.27
C TYR A 427 14.83 -18.29 -32.95
N ILE A 428 14.96 -18.68 -34.22
CA ILE A 428 13.88 -19.36 -34.98
C ILE A 428 13.57 -20.74 -34.37
N LEU A 429 14.58 -21.53 -34.01
CA LEU A 429 14.38 -22.84 -33.38
C LEU A 429 13.67 -22.71 -32.03
N PHE A 430 14.08 -21.77 -31.18
CA PHE A 430 13.44 -21.55 -29.89
C PHE A 430 12.02 -20.98 -30.03
N LYS A 431 11.72 -20.26 -31.12
CA LYS A 431 10.36 -19.78 -31.42
C LYS A 431 9.37 -20.90 -31.69
N SER A 432 9.84 -22.02 -32.26
CA SER A 432 9.00 -23.19 -32.55
C SER A 432 8.53 -23.92 -31.27
N SER A 433 9.19 -23.68 -30.14
CA SER A 433 8.82 -24.31 -28.88
C SER A 433 7.55 -23.73 -28.27
N LYS A 434 6.65 -24.61 -27.84
CA LYS A 434 5.43 -24.26 -27.08
C LYS A 434 5.70 -24.01 -25.58
N ASN A 435 6.92 -24.22 -25.10
CA ASN A 435 7.24 -24.10 -23.68
C ASN A 435 7.40 -22.63 -23.27
N VAL A 436 6.71 -22.22 -22.22
CA VAL A 436 6.74 -20.86 -21.66
C VAL A 436 8.16 -20.43 -21.27
N ILE A 437 8.94 -21.33 -20.68
CA ILE A 437 10.33 -21.03 -20.27
C ILE A 437 11.19 -20.74 -21.50
N ILE A 438 10.98 -21.50 -22.58
CA ILE A 438 11.71 -21.31 -23.84
C ILE A 438 11.29 -19.99 -24.50
N LEU A 439 10.05 -19.55 -24.32
CA LEU A 439 9.59 -18.25 -24.81
C LEU A 439 10.29 -17.08 -24.10
N PHE A 440 10.60 -17.19 -22.80
CA PHE A 440 11.43 -16.20 -22.08
C PHE A 440 12.89 -16.20 -22.55
N ILE A 441 13.48 -17.38 -22.75
CA ILE A 441 14.84 -17.52 -23.31
C ILE A 441 14.90 -16.87 -24.70
N ASN A 442 13.82 -16.98 -25.48
CA ASN A 442 13.72 -16.37 -26.79
C ASN A 442 13.81 -14.82 -26.76
N PHE A 443 13.25 -14.19 -25.73
CA PHE A 443 13.42 -12.74 -25.51
C PHE A 443 14.84 -12.36 -25.12
N VAL A 444 15.55 -13.20 -24.36
CA VAL A 444 16.96 -12.95 -24.04
C VAL A 444 17.81 -13.03 -25.31
N ILE A 445 17.59 -14.05 -26.13
CA ILE A 445 18.27 -14.22 -27.42
C ILE A 445 17.96 -13.04 -28.35
N LEU A 446 16.73 -12.52 -28.35
CA LEU A 446 16.37 -11.30 -29.08
C LEU A 446 17.26 -10.11 -28.72
N PHE A 447 17.44 -9.85 -27.42
CA PHE A 447 18.30 -8.76 -26.97
C PHE A 447 19.75 -8.98 -27.39
N PHE A 448 20.24 -10.23 -27.36
CA PHE A 448 21.55 -10.57 -27.89
C PHE A 448 21.67 -10.31 -29.39
N ILE A 449 20.65 -10.60 -30.19
CA ILE A 449 20.64 -10.30 -31.64
C ILE A 449 20.77 -8.79 -31.88
N ILE A 450 20.01 -7.97 -31.14
CA ILE A 450 20.04 -6.51 -31.28
C ILE A 450 21.42 -5.96 -30.88
N ILE A 451 21.94 -6.36 -29.71
CA ILE A 451 23.24 -5.90 -29.21
C ILE A 451 24.37 -6.34 -30.14
N PHE A 452 24.37 -7.61 -30.56
CA PHE A 452 25.41 -8.15 -31.43
C PHE A 452 25.35 -7.55 -32.84
N GLY A 453 24.15 -7.26 -33.34
CA GLY A 453 23.93 -6.52 -34.57
C GLY A 453 24.60 -5.15 -34.52
N VAL A 454 24.28 -4.33 -33.52
CA VAL A 454 24.82 -2.95 -33.37
C VAL A 454 26.33 -2.90 -33.15
N ILE A 455 26.93 -3.91 -32.52
CA ILE A 455 28.37 -3.92 -32.22
C ILE A 455 29.21 -4.33 -33.44
N ASN A 456 28.72 -5.25 -34.26
CA ASN A 456 29.50 -5.84 -35.34
C ASN A 456 29.19 -5.29 -36.73
N PHE A 457 28.05 -4.60 -36.89
CA PHE A 457 27.56 -4.01 -38.14
C PHE A 457 26.98 -2.64 -37.88
#